data_AF-A0A542DAP7-F1
#
_entry.id   AF-A0A542DAP7-F1
#
_cell.length_a   1.000
_cell.length_b   1.000
_cell.length_c   1.000
_cell.angle_alpha   90.00
_cell.angle_beta   90.00
_cell.angle_gamma   90.00
#
_symmetry.space_group_name_H-M   'P 1'
#
loop_
_entity.id
_entity.type
_entity.pdbx_description
1 polymer ?
#
loop_
_entity_poly.entity_id
_entity_poly.type
_entity_poly.pdbx_seq_one_letter_code
_entity_poly.pdbx_strand_id
1 'polypeptide(L)'
;MVRIPGFWRSRRGAAATTSAATSGAGSKRDARGVEAISPELALGAGFLIETAADGLHLHAPRVDLRAERLVALVVEPGERGPMLAYRVFDPDRQAADKAYDMHWSEGSSGGLWEESVKSKLLAAESPRLPIGSRLADAGFEQVSDGIWRHSRFGSTITAVVRDGEVGFYTPTGNAAIDDVIRRSRVVGPVQVQTYRGPQPALRLSGEWMTYTLEQPFTHPLDVEMTRPATRAELGLPEVTLPDAPAAGDETERILGLTEIDGRPVRELEAWMRPFDPDRPSEPVDFNRSQEGFLGPRDSLLRTLARDNEVVRRLGLTHEELAVTVENATTASARFAVKQYVGPDHHRYRIEANGSMGVQPSPFRDGGVGSSDYRVVNERTGSALELSDLTASMARRGFYQGPGTSYRSAPEDIVRTFTQLSEKAGGEQKIAQVVAEVDAYFSTLDAVDRSSAAGELRPSAPAVADPDRPGGRSANGRTSRAPDVPGR
;
A
#
# COMPACT_ATOMS: atom_id res chain seq x y z
N MET A 1 57.15 -15.44 11.62
CA MET A 1 57.46 -15.24 10.19
C MET A 1 58.26 -16.44 9.67
N VAL A 2 57.60 -17.49 9.20
CA VAL A 2 58.20 -18.62 8.43
C VAL A 2 57.13 -19.09 7.42
N ARG A 3 57.55 -19.53 6.23
CA ARG A 3 56.72 -19.95 5.07
C ARG A 3 57.09 -21.41 4.70
N ILE A 4 56.57 -21.95 3.58
CA ILE A 4 56.89 -23.28 2.95
C ILE A 4 55.99 -24.44 3.48
N PRO A 5 55.64 -25.51 2.71
CA PRO A 5 55.31 -25.70 1.28
C PRO A 5 53.77 -25.96 1.10
N GLY A 6 53.19 -26.53 0.02
CA GLY A 6 53.63 -26.75 -1.37
C GLY A 6 53.43 -28.18 -1.94
N PHE A 7 52.58 -28.31 -2.99
CA PHE A 7 52.48 -29.40 -4.00
C PHE A 7 52.11 -30.85 -3.61
N TRP A 8 51.07 -31.39 -4.27
CA TRP A 8 51.15 -32.67 -5.00
C TRP A 8 50.52 -32.52 -6.39
N ARG A 9 51.19 -33.06 -7.41
CA ARG A 9 50.66 -33.30 -8.76
C ARG A 9 50.65 -34.81 -9.00
N SER A 10 49.67 -35.33 -9.73
CA SER A 10 49.90 -36.49 -10.59
C SER A 10 49.45 -36.22 -12.03
N ARG A 11 50.30 -36.68 -12.95
CA ARG A 11 50.08 -36.84 -14.40
C ARG A 11 49.46 -38.24 -14.61
N ARG A 12 48.97 -38.69 -15.78
CA ARG A 12 48.54 -38.17 -17.10
C ARG A 12 47.82 -39.37 -17.74
N GLY A 13 46.80 -39.16 -18.55
CA GLY A 13 46.21 -40.20 -19.39
C GLY A 13 45.58 -39.59 -20.64
N ALA A 14 46.20 -39.84 -21.80
CA ALA A 14 45.74 -39.41 -23.12
C ALA A 14 45.27 -40.67 -23.89
N ALA A 15 44.50 -40.66 -24.98
CA ALA A 15 43.83 -39.61 -25.77
C ALA A 15 42.74 -40.28 -26.66
N ALA A 16 41.85 -39.47 -27.26
CA ALA A 16 40.99 -39.78 -28.43
C ALA A 16 39.98 -40.96 -28.29
N THR A 17 38.71 -40.82 -28.67
CA THR A 17 38.24 -40.49 -30.02
C THR A 17 36.89 -39.76 -30.07
N THR A 18 36.67 -39.05 -31.17
CA THR A 18 35.40 -38.45 -31.63
C THR A 18 34.31 -39.49 -31.92
N SER A 19 33.05 -39.20 -31.57
CA SER A 19 31.89 -39.68 -32.34
C SER A 19 30.60 -38.89 -32.04
N ALA A 20 29.89 -38.58 -33.12
CA ALA A 20 28.44 -38.36 -33.27
C ALA A 20 27.68 -37.41 -32.33
N ALA A 21 26.96 -36.49 -32.97
CA ALA A 21 25.81 -35.82 -32.39
C ALA A 21 24.68 -36.81 -32.08
N THR A 22 23.97 -36.57 -30.98
CA THR A 22 22.57 -36.97 -30.86
C THR A 22 21.79 -35.81 -30.26
N SER A 23 20.96 -35.18 -31.08
CA SER A 23 20.00 -34.17 -30.67
C SER A 23 18.99 -34.78 -29.70
N GLY A 24 19.17 -34.50 -28.41
CA GLY A 24 18.26 -34.87 -27.34
C GLY A 24 18.06 -33.67 -26.42
N ALA A 25 17.34 -32.65 -26.91
CA ALA A 25 16.97 -31.47 -26.15
C ALA A 25 15.90 -31.81 -25.08
N GLY A 26 16.29 -32.63 -24.11
CA GLY A 26 15.51 -32.89 -22.92
C GLY A 26 15.54 -31.65 -22.03
N SER A 27 14.54 -30.77 -22.21
CA SER A 27 14.20 -29.68 -21.30
C SER A 27 14.26 -30.19 -19.86
N LYS A 28 15.28 -29.79 -19.10
CA LYS A 28 15.41 -30.11 -17.68
C LYS A 28 14.36 -29.32 -16.93
N ARG A 29 13.19 -29.93 -16.73
CA ARG A 29 12.13 -29.42 -15.86
C ARG A 29 12.55 -29.47 -14.40
N ASP A 30 13.38 -28.51 -14.00
CA ASP A 30 13.67 -28.27 -12.59
C ASP A 30 12.47 -27.57 -11.92
N ALA A 31 12.31 -27.74 -10.60
CA ALA A 31 11.16 -27.24 -9.84
C ALA A 31 9.76 -27.51 -10.47
N ARG A 32 9.60 -28.62 -11.20
CA ARG A 32 8.36 -29.23 -11.76
C ARG A 32 7.45 -28.40 -12.67
N GLY A 33 7.64 -27.09 -12.80
CA GLY A 33 6.83 -26.25 -13.70
C GLY A 33 7.49 -24.91 -14.07
N VAL A 34 8.80 -24.80 -13.87
CA VAL A 34 9.63 -23.79 -14.51
C VAL A 34 10.38 -24.48 -15.65
N GLU A 35 10.40 -23.86 -16.83
CA GLU A 35 11.06 -24.40 -18.02
C GLU A 35 12.18 -23.46 -18.46
N ALA A 36 13.43 -23.96 -18.45
CA ALA A 36 14.56 -23.22 -18.99
C ALA A 36 14.45 -23.10 -20.52
N ILE A 37 14.52 -21.86 -21.03
CA ILE A 37 14.62 -21.55 -22.46
C ILE A 37 16.09 -21.40 -22.86
N SER A 38 16.89 -20.75 -22.01
CA SER A 38 18.33 -20.53 -22.18
C SER A 38 19.05 -20.69 -20.82
N PRO A 39 20.39 -20.57 -20.75
CA PRO A 39 21.12 -20.62 -19.48
C PRO A 39 20.69 -19.55 -18.46
N GLU A 40 20.17 -18.41 -18.93
CA GLU A 40 19.81 -17.25 -18.11
C GLU A 40 18.30 -16.97 -18.10
N LEU A 41 17.52 -17.62 -18.99
CA LEU A 41 16.09 -17.35 -19.18
C LEU A 41 15.23 -18.61 -18.99
N ALA A 42 14.12 -18.47 -18.26
CA ALA A 42 13.12 -19.52 -18.04
C ALA A 42 11.68 -18.97 -18.15
N LEU A 43 10.71 -19.84 -18.44
CA LEU A 43 9.28 -19.56 -18.32
C LEU A 43 8.70 -20.25 -17.09
N GLY A 44 7.94 -19.53 -16.27
CA GLY A 44 7.25 -20.10 -15.11
C GLY A 44 5.98 -19.32 -14.79
N ALA A 45 4.84 -20.02 -14.70
CA ALA A 45 3.52 -19.40 -14.54
C ALA A 45 3.25 -18.25 -15.54
N GLY A 46 3.73 -18.41 -16.78
CA GLY A 46 3.63 -17.42 -17.85
C GLY A 46 4.53 -16.19 -17.70
N PHE A 47 5.36 -16.07 -16.65
CA PHE A 47 6.39 -15.02 -16.56
C PHE A 47 7.64 -15.48 -17.31
N LEU A 48 8.30 -14.53 -17.99
CA LEU A 48 9.68 -14.70 -18.39
C LEU A 48 10.58 -14.30 -17.21
N ILE A 49 11.44 -15.23 -16.82
CA ILE A 49 12.29 -15.18 -15.63
C ILE A 49 13.72 -15.08 -16.13
N GLU A 50 14.43 -14.01 -15.77
CA GLU A 50 15.81 -13.74 -16.17
C GLU A 50 16.72 -13.74 -14.94
N THR A 51 17.79 -14.53 -14.97
CA THR A 51 18.80 -14.56 -13.90
C THR A 51 20.06 -13.85 -14.39
N ALA A 52 20.33 -12.68 -13.85
CA ALA A 52 21.48 -11.84 -14.18
C ALA A 52 22.44 -11.70 -12.99
N ALA A 53 23.60 -11.08 -13.23
CA ALA A 53 24.63 -10.88 -12.21
C ALA A 53 24.19 -9.95 -11.05
N ASP A 54 23.18 -9.10 -11.27
CA ASP A 54 22.59 -8.19 -10.29
C ASP A 54 21.31 -8.75 -9.63
N GLY A 55 20.83 -9.92 -10.06
CA GLY A 55 19.71 -10.61 -9.42
C GLY A 55 18.71 -11.26 -10.39
N LEU A 56 17.54 -11.57 -9.84
CA LEU A 56 16.39 -12.11 -10.56
C LEU A 56 15.54 -10.98 -11.15
N HIS A 57 15.36 -10.96 -12.47
CA HIS A 57 14.43 -10.05 -13.14
C HIS A 57 13.21 -10.83 -13.63
N LEU A 58 12.03 -10.24 -13.48
CA LEU A 58 10.78 -10.81 -13.97
C LEU A 58 10.20 -9.91 -15.05
N HIS A 59 9.68 -10.53 -16.10
CA HIS A 59 9.01 -9.84 -17.18
C HIS A 59 7.59 -10.41 -17.32
N ALA A 60 6.60 -9.53 -17.26
CA ALA A 60 5.20 -9.89 -17.40
C ALA A 60 4.81 -9.96 -18.90
N PRO A 61 4.01 -10.95 -19.32
CA PRO A 61 3.51 -11.03 -20.68
C PRO A 61 2.51 -9.89 -20.93
N ARG A 62 2.69 -9.21 -22.06
CA ARG A 62 1.75 -8.21 -22.60
C ARG A 62 0.86 -8.78 -23.68
N VAL A 63 1.39 -9.74 -24.43
CA VAL A 63 0.80 -10.29 -25.65
C VAL A 63 1.25 -11.73 -25.77
N ASP A 64 0.32 -12.62 -26.08
CA ASP A 64 0.62 -13.99 -26.50
C ASP A 64 -0.29 -14.34 -27.68
N LEU A 65 0.29 -14.79 -28.79
CA LEU A 65 -0.41 -15.07 -30.04
C LEU A 65 0.39 -15.99 -30.96
N ARG A 66 -0.31 -16.64 -31.89
CA ARG A 66 0.35 -17.42 -32.94
C ARG A 66 1.14 -16.52 -33.89
N ALA A 67 2.41 -16.83 -34.12
CA ALA A 67 3.31 -16.06 -34.95
C ALA A 67 2.88 -16.00 -36.44
N GLU A 68 2.07 -16.97 -36.89
CA GLU A 68 1.39 -17.00 -38.19
C GLU A 68 0.28 -15.93 -38.33
N ARG A 69 -0.30 -15.49 -37.20
CA ARG A 69 -1.34 -14.45 -37.15
C ARG A 69 -0.76 -13.04 -37.01
N LEU A 70 0.48 -12.86 -36.54
CA LEU A 70 1.11 -11.53 -36.55
C LEU A 70 1.28 -11.05 -38.01
N VAL A 71 1.10 -9.76 -38.29
CA VAL A 71 1.19 -9.19 -39.65
C VAL A 71 2.18 -8.03 -39.70
N ALA A 72 2.09 -7.13 -38.72
CA ALA A 72 2.98 -5.99 -38.54
C ALA A 72 3.25 -5.79 -37.05
N LEU A 73 4.43 -5.25 -36.74
CA LEU A 73 4.91 -4.96 -35.40
C LEU A 73 5.71 -3.65 -35.42
N VAL A 74 5.47 -2.78 -34.44
CA VAL A 74 6.24 -1.54 -34.26
C VAL A 74 6.47 -1.33 -32.75
N VAL A 75 7.65 -0.84 -32.39
CA VAL A 75 7.96 -0.40 -31.02
C VAL A 75 8.22 1.10 -31.00
N GLU A 76 7.44 1.82 -30.19
CA GLU A 76 7.50 3.28 -30.07
C GLU A 76 7.89 3.70 -28.65
N PRO A 77 8.44 4.90 -28.42
CA PRO A 77 8.49 5.49 -27.08
C PRO A 77 7.07 5.83 -26.60
N GLY A 78 6.68 5.33 -25.43
CA GLY A 78 5.53 5.77 -24.64
C GLY A 78 5.96 6.46 -23.35
N GLU A 79 5.01 7.03 -22.60
CA GLU A 79 5.30 7.79 -21.36
C GLU A 79 6.00 6.96 -20.27
N ARG A 80 5.76 5.64 -20.27
CA ARG A 80 6.25 4.71 -19.23
C ARG A 80 7.29 3.69 -19.74
N GLY A 81 7.79 3.88 -20.96
CA GLY A 81 8.75 2.97 -21.60
C GLY A 81 8.37 2.65 -23.06
N PRO A 82 9.00 1.63 -23.68
CA PRO A 82 8.67 1.21 -25.03
C PRO A 82 7.26 0.59 -25.09
N MET A 83 6.44 1.15 -25.96
CA MET A 83 5.09 0.71 -26.28
C MET A 83 5.13 -0.25 -27.47
N LEU A 84 4.54 -1.44 -27.31
CA LEU A 84 4.38 -2.41 -28.38
C LEU A 84 3.04 -2.17 -29.08
N ALA A 85 3.09 -1.87 -30.39
CA ALA A 85 1.92 -1.80 -31.25
C ALA A 85 2.01 -2.94 -32.28
N TYR A 86 0.92 -3.68 -32.47
CA TYR A 86 0.91 -4.84 -33.36
C TYR A 86 -0.42 -5.01 -34.07
N ARG A 87 -0.37 -5.66 -35.23
CA ARG A 87 -1.53 -6.00 -36.05
C ARG A 87 -1.58 -7.50 -36.30
N VAL A 88 -2.75 -8.10 -36.06
CA VAL A 88 -3.00 -9.53 -36.28
C VAL A 88 -3.93 -9.78 -37.45
N PHE A 89 -3.79 -10.91 -38.12
CA PHE A 89 -4.74 -11.46 -39.08
C PHE A 89 -5.69 -12.44 -38.37
N ASP A 90 -6.98 -12.17 -38.47
CA ASP A 90 -8.05 -13.03 -37.96
C ASP A 90 -8.80 -13.67 -39.14
N PRO A 91 -8.53 -14.95 -39.47
CA PRO A 91 -9.18 -15.63 -40.60
C PRO A 91 -10.68 -15.83 -40.41
N ASP A 92 -11.19 -15.75 -39.17
CA ASP A 92 -12.59 -16.03 -38.85
C ASP A 92 -13.49 -14.79 -39.08
N ARG A 93 -12.90 -13.61 -39.36
CA ARG A 93 -13.63 -12.38 -39.70
C ARG A 93 -13.86 -12.22 -41.20
N GLN A 94 -15.10 -12.48 -41.62
CA GLN A 94 -15.53 -12.57 -43.02
C GLN A 94 -15.49 -11.28 -43.87
N ALA A 95 -14.98 -10.14 -43.37
CA ALA A 95 -14.90 -8.90 -44.14
C ALA A 95 -13.44 -8.45 -44.29
N ALA A 96 -12.97 -8.27 -45.53
CA ALA A 96 -11.57 -7.97 -45.85
C ALA A 96 -11.03 -6.73 -45.10
N ASP A 97 -11.83 -5.66 -45.00
CA ASP A 97 -11.48 -4.42 -44.30
C ASP A 97 -11.54 -4.55 -42.75
N LYS A 98 -11.93 -5.71 -42.22
CA LYS A 98 -12.04 -6.03 -40.79
C LYS A 98 -11.28 -7.31 -40.39
N ALA A 99 -10.55 -7.92 -41.32
CA ALA A 99 -9.74 -9.13 -41.09
C ALA A 99 -8.50 -8.88 -40.22
N TYR A 100 -8.31 -7.65 -39.74
CA TYR A 100 -7.19 -7.26 -38.92
C TYR A 100 -7.61 -6.46 -37.70
N ASP A 101 -7.15 -6.88 -36.52
CA ASP A 101 -7.21 -6.07 -35.30
C ASP A 101 -5.85 -5.43 -35.02
N MET A 102 -5.89 -4.21 -34.49
CA MET A 102 -4.72 -3.47 -34.02
C MET A 102 -4.75 -3.37 -32.50
N HIS A 103 -3.64 -3.69 -31.87
CA HIS A 103 -3.53 -3.89 -30.42
C HIS A 103 -2.27 -3.19 -29.86
N TRP A 104 -2.31 -2.89 -28.57
CA TRP A 104 -1.34 -2.03 -27.87
C TRP A 104 -1.06 -2.58 -26.46
N SER A 105 0.19 -2.52 -25.99
CA SER A 105 0.60 -3.12 -24.70
C SER A 105 0.19 -2.34 -23.44
N GLU A 106 -0.18 -1.06 -23.55
CA GLU A 106 -0.44 -0.18 -22.40
C GLU A 106 -1.90 -0.15 -21.92
N GLY A 107 -2.80 -0.90 -22.57
CA GLY A 107 -4.15 -1.18 -22.07
C GLY A 107 -5.29 -0.56 -22.87
N SER A 108 -6.50 -0.61 -22.30
CA SER A 108 -7.76 -0.23 -22.97
C SER A 108 -8.02 1.28 -22.95
N SER A 109 -7.11 2.09 -23.47
CA SER A 109 -7.38 3.50 -23.81
C SER A 109 -8.20 3.56 -25.10
N GLY A 110 -9.53 3.48 -24.96
CA GLY A 110 -10.45 3.63 -26.08
C GLY A 110 -10.33 5.02 -26.71
N GLY A 111 -9.64 5.10 -27.84
CA GLY A 111 -9.59 6.27 -28.70
C GLY A 111 -8.54 7.31 -28.30
N LEU A 112 -7.31 7.11 -28.79
CA LEU A 112 -6.65 8.09 -29.66
C LEU A 112 -5.58 7.36 -30.47
N TRP A 113 -5.95 6.95 -31.69
CA TRP A 113 -4.99 6.41 -32.65
C TRP A 113 -4.05 7.55 -33.04
N GLU A 114 -2.82 7.53 -32.56
CA GLU A 114 -1.78 8.30 -33.22
C GLU A 114 -1.65 7.79 -34.66
N GLU A 115 -2.10 8.61 -35.62
CA GLU A 115 -2.09 8.27 -37.04
C GLU A 115 -0.65 7.99 -37.55
N SER A 116 0.37 8.48 -36.81
CA SER A 116 1.79 8.16 -36.95
C SER A 116 2.06 6.65 -36.77
N VAL A 117 1.60 6.05 -35.67
CA VAL A 117 1.81 4.63 -35.31
C VAL A 117 1.01 3.73 -36.26
N LYS A 118 -0.23 4.11 -36.57
CA LYS A 118 -1.06 3.42 -37.55
C LYS A 118 -0.41 3.43 -38.95
N SER A 119 0.14 4.55 -39.39
CA SER A 119 0.89 4.64 -40.66
C SER A 119 2.14 3.77 -40.65
N LYS A 120 2.88 3.70 -39.53
CA LYS A 120 4.03 2.80 -39.37
C LYS A 120 3.63 1.33 -39.41
N LEU A 121 2.54 0.93 -38.75
CA LEU A 121 2.00 -0.43 -38.81
C LEU A 121 1.55 -0.83 -40.23
N LEU A 122 0.98 0.11 -41.00
CA LEU A 122 0.64 -0.11 -42.40
C LEU A 122 1.91 -0.23 -43.28
N ALA A 123 2.94 0.57 -43.02
CA ALA A 123 4.22 0.48 -43.73
C ALA A 123 5.02 -0.81 -43.38
N ALA A 124 4.84 -1.33 -42.16
CA ALA A 124 5.44 -2.58 -41.69
C ALA A 124 4.64 -3.84 -42.07
N GLU A 125 3.50 -3.71 -42.78
CA GLU A 125 2.73 -4.85 -43.28
C GLU A 125 3.51 -5.58 -44.39
N SER A 126 4.08 -6.74 -44.06
CA SER A 126 4.80 -7.59 -45.00
C SER A 126 4.18 -8.99 -45.07
N PRO A 127 3.58 -9.38 -46.21
CA PRO A 127 2.97 -10.70 -46.35
C PRO A 127 3.98 -11.84 -46.15
N ARG A 128 3.73 -12.68 -45.14
CA ARG A 128 4.34 -14.01 -44.95
C ARG A 128 5.85 -14.05 -44.71
N LEU A 129 6.47 -12.97 -44.25
CA LEU A 129 7.84 -13.05 -43.74
C LEU A 129 7.93 -13.99 -42.52
N PRO A 130 9.03 -14.76 -42.35
CA PRO A 130 9.31 -15.47 -41.11
C PRO A 130 9.22 -14.53 -39.89
N ILE A 131 8.83 -15.05 -38.73
CA ILE A 131 8.66 -14.24 -37.51
C ILE A 131 9.96 -13.54 -37.09
N GLY A 132 11.12 -14.20 -37.24
CA GLY A 132 12.42 -13.59 -36.95
C GLY A 132 12.74 -12.38 -37.84
N SER A 133 12.38 -12.43 -39.14
CA SER A 133 12.54 -11.27 -40.03
C SER A 133 11.69 -10.09 -39.56
N ARG A 134 10.41 -10.34 -39.22
CA ARG A 134 9.49 -9.30 -38.73
C ARG A 134 9.94 -8.69 -37.39
N LEU A 135 10.55 -9.50 -36.51
CA LEU A 135 11.15 -9.01 -35.27
C LEU A 135 12.39 -8.15 -35.55
N ALA A 136 13.27 -8.57 -36.46
CA ALA A 136 14.43 -7.78 -36.90
C ALA A 136 14.02 -6.44 -37.55
N ASP A 137 13.02 -6.45 -38.44
CA ASP A 137 12.48 -5.25 -39.09
C ASP A 137 11.86 -4.26 -38.06
N ALA A 138 11.28 -4.79 -36.98
CA ALA A 138 10.80 -4.02 -35.83
C ALA A 138 11.92 -3.60 -34.83
N GLY A 139 13.18 -3.86 -35.16
CA GLY A 139 14.34 -3.45 -34.36
C GLY A 139 14.69 -4.37 -33.18
N PHE A 140 14.17 -5.59 -33.13
CA PHE A 140 14.61 -6.59 -32.15
C PHE A 140 15.89 -7.28 -32.62
N GLU A 141 16.84 -7.46 -31.70
CA GLU A 141 18.06 -8.23 -31.91
C GLU A 141 17.88 -9.65 -31.38
N GLN A 142 18.32 -10.67 -32.13
CA GLN A 142 18.28 -12.05 -31.64
C GLN A 142 19.40 -12.30 -30.63
N VAL A 143 19.03 -12.66 -29.40
CA VAL A 143 19.99 -12.89 -28.29
C VAL A 143 20.32 -14.38 -28.15
N SER A 144 19.35 -15.26 -28.40
CA SER A 144 19.57 -16.71 -28.51
C SER A 144 18.52 -17.34 -29.42
N ASP A 145 18.57 -18.67 -29.62
CA ASP A 145 17.54 -19.35 -30.41
C ASP A 145 16.14 -19.12 -29.80
N GLY A 146 15.18 -18.75 -30.64
CA GLY A 146 13.84 -18.32 -30.22
C GLY A 146 13.73 -17.01 -29.41
N ILE A 147 14.81 -16.37 -28.95
CA ILE A 147 14.75 -15.21 -28.04
C ILE A 147 15.28 -13.93 -28.69
N TRP A 148 14.45 -12.90 -28.67
CA TRP A 148 14.67 -11.61 -29.33
C TRP A 148 14.48 -10.48 -28.32
N ARG A 149 15.29 -9.41 -28.39
CA ARG A 149 15.24 -8.30 -27.45
C ARG A 149 15.32 -6.96 -28.17
N HIS A 150 14.41 -6.05 -27.85
CA HIS A 150 14.45 -4.65 -28.27
C HIS A 150 14.74 -3.78 -27.04
N SER A 151 15.90 -3.13 -27.00
CA SER A 151 16.36 -2.31 -25.88
C SER A 151 16.42 -0.84 -26.28
N ARG A 152 15.53 0.01 -25.75
CA ARG A 152 15.50 1.44 -26.09
C ARG A 152 14.88 2.26 -24.96
N PHE A 153 15.31 3.52 -24.83
CA PHE A 153 14.80 4.45 -23.81
C PHE A 153 14.93 3.96 -22.35
N GLY A 154 15.96 3.14 -22.07
CA GLY A 154 16.22 2.61 -20.72
C GLY A 154 15.33 1.44 -20.30
N SER A 155 14.54 0.86 -21.21
CA SER A 155 13.71 -0.32 -20.96
C SER A 155 13.77 -1.31 -22.13
N THR A 156 13.34 -2.54 -21.88
CA THR A 156 13.48 -3.68 -22.77
C THR A 156 12.13 -4.34 -23.05
N ILE A 157 11.92 -4.78 -24.29
CA ILE A 157 10.89 -5.76 -24.63
C ILE A 157 11.62 -7.02 -25.05
N THR A 158 11.30 -8.16 -24.42
CA THR A 158 11.78 -9.47 -24.86
C THR A 158 10.65 -10.22 -25.55
N ALA A 159 10.88 -10.67 -26.78
CA ALA A 159 9.98 -11.56 -27.50
C ALA A 159 10.53 -12.99 -27.48
N VAL A 160 9.69 -13.94 -27.08
CA VAL A 160 9.99 -15.38 -27.07
C VAL A 160 9.16 -16.03 -28.15
N VAL A 161 9.82 -16.59 -29.16
CA VAL A 161 9.24 -17.33 -30.28
C VAL A 161 9.45 -18.82 -30.05
N ARG A 162 8.36 -19.57 -29.97
CA ARG A 162 8.41 -21.01 -29.68
C ARG A 162 7.18 -21.74 -30.21
N ASP A 163 7.36 -22.93 -30.77
CA ASP A 163 6.29 -23.85 -31.16
C ASP A 163 5.16 -23.23 -32.05
N GLY A 164 5.49 -22.16 -32.78
CA GLY A 164 4.56 -21.41 -33.64
C GLY A 164 3.90 -20.20 -32.96
N GLU A 165 4.18 -19.96 -31.68
CA GLU A 165 3.66 -18.85 -30.86
C GLU A 165 4.75 -17.80 -30.60
N VAL A 166 4.32 -16.58 -30.29
CA VAL A 166 5.18 -15.46 -29.90
C VAL A 166 4.60 -14.72 -28.71
N GLY A 167 5.28 -14.82 -27.57
CA GLY A 167 4.99 -14.08 -26.34
C GLY A 167 5.87 -12.84 -26.25
N PHE A 168 5.28 -11.68 -25.94
CA PHE A 168 6.01 -10.43 -25.69
C PHE A 168 5.99 -10.07 -24.21
N TYR A 169 7.16 -9.80 -23.67
CA TYR A 169 7.41 -9.62 -22.25
C TYR A 169 8.06 -8.27 -21.96
N THR A 170 7.60 -7.60 -20.90
CA THR A 170 8.15 -6.32 -20.40
C THR A 170 8.54 -6.45 -18.94
N PRO A 171 9.63 -5.82 -18.47
CA PRO A 171 10.00 -5.76 -17.06
C PRO A 171 8.83 -5.37 -16.14
N THR A 172 8.89 -5.81 -14.89
CA THR A 172 7.99 -5.33 -13.84
C THR A 172 8.15 -3.82 -13.64
N GLY A 173 7.05 -3.13 -13.29
CA GLY A 173 6.96 -1.66 -13.30
C GLY A 173 6.68 -1.05 -11.94
N ASN A 174 7.08 -1.71 -10.84
CA ASN A 174 6.82 -1.24 -9.49
C ASN A 174 8.12 -1.20 -8.70
N ALA A 175 8.77 -0.03 -8.72
CA ALA A 175 10.10 0.18 -8.14
C ALA A 175 10.25 -0.23 -6.66
N ALA A 176 9.16 -0.36 -5.90
CA ALA A 176 9.18 -0.91 -4.55
C ALA A 176 9.35 -2.44 -4.52
N ILE A 177 8.61 -3.18 -5.36
CA ILE A 177 8.71 -4.65 -5.41
C ILE A 177 9.88 -5.13 -6.27
N ASP A 178 10.32 -4.32 -7.24
CA ASP A 178 11.41 -4.68 -8.17
C ASP A 178 12.73 -5.02 -7.42
N ASP A 179 13.08 -4.28 -6.37
CA ASP A 179 14.29 -4.59 -5.57
C ASP A 179 14.14 -5.87 -4.73
N VAL A 180 12.92 -6.18 -4.28
CA VAL A 180 12.62 -7.46 -3.61
C VAL A 180 12.69 -8.61 -4.61
N ILE A 181 12.16 -8.43 -5.82
CA ILE A 181 12.22 -9.39 -6.92
C ILE A 181 13.67 -9.72 -7.24
N ARG A 182 14.55 -8.71 -7.42
CA ARG A 182 15.99 -8.90 -7.68
C ARG A 182 16.69 -9.79 -6.66
N ARG A 183 16.31 -9.69 -5.38
CA ARG A 183 16.89 -10.49 -4.28
C ARG A 183 16.14 -11.79 -3.99
N SER A 184 15.07 -12.08 -4.72
CA SER A 184 14.23 -13.26 -4.49
C SER A 184 14.69 -14.47 -5.29
N ARG A 185 14.33 -15.66 -4.79
CA ARG A 185 14.38 -16.92 -5.54
C ARG A 185 12.98 -17.34 -5.97
N VAL A 186 12.89 -17.96 -7.14
CA VAL A 186 11.68 -18.64 -7.59
C VAL A 186 11.47 -19.91 -6.76
N VAL A 187 10.30 -20.05 -6.14
CA VAL A 187 9.89 -21.29 -5.44
C VAL A 187 9.22 -22.24 -6.44
N GLY A 188 8.42 -21.70 -7.35
CA GLY A 188 7.77 -22.43 -8.43
C GLY A 188 6.42 -21.81 -8.83
N PRO A 189 5.76 -22.34 -9.87
CA PRO A 189 4.39 -21.96 -10.20
C PRO A 189 3.39 -22.49 -9.17
N VAL A 190 2.34 -21.71 -8.93
CA VAL A 190 1.20 -22.02 -8.07
C VAL A 190 -0.11 -21.64 -8.80
N GLN A 191 -1.24 -22.02 -8.21
CA GLN A 191 -2.57 -21.56 -8.62
C GLN A 191 -3.14 -20.71 -7.48
N VAL A 192 -3.60 -19.50 -7.79
CA VAL A 192 -4.27 -18.61 -6.84
C VAL A 192 -5.74 -18.45 -7.21
N GLN A 193 -6.62 -18.43 -6.21
CA GLN A 193 -8.04 -18.20 -6.43
C GLN A 193 -8.31 -16.69 -6.48
N THR A 194 -8.85 -16.21 -7.61
CA THR A 194 -9.20 -14.80 -7.79
C THR A 194 -10.68 -14.65 -8.11
N TYR A 195 -11.16 -13.41 -8.28
CA TYR A 195 -12.53 -13.15 -8.75
C TYR A 195 -12.76 -13.64 -10.20
N ARG A 196 -11.69 -13.95 -10.94
CA ARG A 196 -11.74 -14.52 -12.30
C ARG A 196 -11.64 -16.05 -12.31
N GLY A 197 -11.63 -16.70 -11.14
CA GLY A 197 -11.34 -18.13 -11.00
C GLY A 197 -9.88 -18.41 -10.62
N PRO A 198 -9.45 -19.68 -10.64
CA PRO A 198 -8.04 -20.04 -10.49
C PRO A 198 -7.18 -19.42 -11.59
N GLN A 199 -6.07 -18.78 -11.21
CA GLN A 199 -5.09 -18.19 -12.14
C GLN A 199 -3.69 -18.76 -11.88
N PRO A 200 -2.88 -18.98 -12.94
CA PRO A 200 -1.47 -19.31 -12.78
C PRO A 200 -0.70 -18.12 -12.20
N ALA A 201 0.15 -18.39 -11.22
CA ALA A 201 0.95 -17.37 -10.55
C ALA A 201 2.32 -17.91 -10.13
N LEU A 202 3.28 -17.03 -9.90
CA LEU A 202 4.65 -17.40 -9.51
C LEU A 202 4.87 -17.17 -8.02
N ARG A 203 5.18 -18.21 -7.23
CA ARG A 203 5.57 -18.06 -5.82
C ARG A 203 7.06 -17.74 -5.72
N LEU A 204 7.37 -16.69 -4.98
CA LEU A 204 8.71 -16.15 -4.76
C LEU A 204 9.03 -16.17 -3.26
N SER A 205 10.33 -16.31 -2.96
CA SER A 205 10.89 -16.23 -1.61
C SER A 205 11.97 -15.17 -1.63
N GLY A 206 11.68 -14.01 -1.06
CA GLY A 206 12.66 -12.98 -0.75
C GLY A 206 13.36 -13.26 0.58
N GLU A 207 14.11 -12.26 1.05
CA GLU A 207 14.87 -12.35 2.31
C GLU A 207 13.96 -12.27 3.55
N TRP A 208 12.98 -11.36 3.54
CA TRP A 208 12.10 -11.06 4.67
C TRP A 208 10.62 -11.40 4.44
N MET A 209 10.24 -11.80 3.22
CA MET A 209 8.88 -12.22 2.91
C MET A 209 8.79 -13.29 1.81
N THR A 210 7.68 -14.02 1.79
CA THR A 210 7.27 -14.85 0.65
C THR A 210 5.97 -14.30 0.07
N TYR A 211 5.82 -14.34 -1.25
CA TYR A 211 4.72 -13.70 -1.97
C TYR A 211 4.47 -14.38 -3.31
N THR A 212 3.29 -14.17 -3.87
CA THR A 212 2.85 -14.72 -5.14
C THR A 212 2.62 -13.58 -6.14
N LEU A 213 3.06 -13.71 -7.40
CA LEU A 213 2.74 -12.73 -8.47
C LEU A 213 1.75 -13.34 -9.47
N GLU A 214 0.59 -12.68 -9.66
CA GLU A 214 -0.47 -13.06 -10.60
C GLU A 214 -0.38 -12.30 -11.92
N GLN A 215 -0.55 -12.99 -13.05
CA GLN A 215 -0.52 -12.40 -14.38
C GLN A 215 -1.77 -11.57 -14.72
N PRO A 216 -1.69 -10.60 -15.66
CA PRO A 216 -0.49 -10.02 -16.26
C PRO A 216 0.17 -8.94 -15.38
N PHE A 217 -0.28 -8.81 -14.14
CA PHE A 217 0.16 -7.77 -13.22
C PHE A 217 1.39 -8.21 -12.42
N THR A 218 1.85 -7.30 -11.56
CA THR A 218 2.97 -7.53 -10.64
C THR A 218 2.55 -7.17 -9.21
N HIS A 219 1.24 -7.21 -8.95
CA HIS A 219 0.68 -7.04 -7.63
C HIS A 219 1.00 -8.28 -6.80
N PRO A 220 1.72 -8.14 -5.67
CA PRO A 220 2.02 -9.27 -4.82
C PRO A 220 0.75 -9.69 -4.05
N LEU A 221 0.45 -10.99 -4.14
CA LEU A 221 -0.62 -11.69 -3.43
C LEU A 221 -0.01 -12.57 -2.34
N ASP A 222 -0.83 -12.93 -1.35
CA ASP A 222 -0.51 -13.88 -0.27
C ASP A 222 0.85 -13.58 0.37
N VAL A 223 1.05 -12.30 0.67
CA VAL A 223 2.33 -11.73 1.13
C VAL A 223 2.47 -11.93 2.63
N GLU A 224 3.43 -12.76 2.99
CA GLU A 224 3.71 -13.19 4.35
C GLU A 224 5.14 -12.82 4.73
N MET A 225 5.30 -12.05 5.80
CA MET A 225 6.61 -11.78 6.38
C MET A 225 7.15 -13.04 7.06
N THR A 226 8.41 -13.38 6.73
CA THR A 226 9.16 -14.49 7.32
C THR A 226 9.96 -14.04 8.56
N ARG A 227 10.34 -12.77 8.60
CA ARG A 227 11.01 -12.08 9.71
C ARG A 227 10.56 -10.61 9.78
N PRO A 228 10.90 -9.86 10.84
CA PRO A 228 10.68 -8.41 10.85
C PRO A 228 11.47 -7.76 9.70
N ALA A 229 10.87 -6.73 9.09
CA ALA A 229 11.53 -5.90 8.09
C ALA A 229 12.18 -4.68 8.76
N THR A 230 13.34 -4.29 8.28
CA THR A 230 13.99 -3.02 8.64
C THR A 230 13.28 -1.84 7.96
N ARG A 231 13.47 -0.62 8.48
CA ARG A 231 12.91 0.58 7.85
C ARG A 231 13.47 0.81 6.45
N ALA A 232 14.76 0.57 6.26
CA ALA A 232 15.39 0.57 4.94
C ALA A 232 14.75 -0.44 3.94
N GLU A 233 14.38 -1.65 4.38
CA GLU A 233 13.68 -2.63 3.52
C GLU A 233 12.25 -2.20 3.16
N LEU A 234 11.56 -1.50 4.06
CA LEU A 234 10.29 -0.85 3.77
C LEU A 234 10.44 0.43 2.93
N GLY A 235 11.68 0.84 2.67
CA GLY A 235 12.05 2.09 2.00
C GLY A 235 11.57 3.33 2.77
N LEU A 236 11.60 3.26 4.10
CA LEU A 236 11.38 4.33 5.06
C LEU A 236 12.74 4.87 5.55
N PRO A 237 12.84 6.16 5.93
CA PRO A 237 14.05 6.71 6.53
C PRO A 237 14.28 6.12 7.92
N GLU A 238 15.54 5.90 8.29
CA GLU A 238 15.91 5.56 9.67
C GLU A 238 15.55 6.71 10.63
N VAL A 239 15.05 6.36 11.82
CA VAL A 239 14.60 7.31 12.84
C VAL A 239 15.42 7.09 14.10
N THR A 240 16.04 8.14 14.60
CA THR A 240 16.61 8.13 15.95
C THR A 240 15.49 8.39 16.93
N LEU A 241 15.10 7.39 17.70
CA LEU A 241 14.10 7.55 18.75
C LEU A 241 14.65 8.48 19.85
N PRO A 242 13.87 9.49 20.30
CA PRO A 242 14.29 10.33 21.40
C PRO A 242 14.29 9.54 22.72
N ASP A 243 15.13 9.96 23.68
CA ASP A 243 15.00 9.52 25.06
C ASP A 243 13.60 9.87 25.60
N ALA A 244 13.10 9.08 26.56
CA ALA A 244 11.78 9.32 27.15
C ALA A 244 11.73 10.73 27.78
N PRO A 245 10.66 11.52 27.52
CA PRO A 245 10.59 12.92 27.94
C PRO A 245 10.66 13.05 29.46
N ALA A 246 11.37 14.09 29.92
CA ALA A 246 11.45 14.43 31.34
C ALA A 246 10.06 14.75 31.90
N ALA A 247 9.79 14.36 33.14
CA ALA A 247 8.48 14.56 33.76
C ALA A 247 8.24 16.05 34.13
N GLY A 248 7.04 16.56 33.83
CA GLY A 248 6.46 17.67 34.60
C GLY A 248 5.64 18.71 33.84
N ASP A 249 6.18 19.27 32.74
CA ASP A 249 5.76 20.59 32.23
C ASP A 249 4.91 20.52 30.94
N GLU A 250 5.08 19.46 30.13
CA GLU A 250 4.53 19.40 28.77
C GLU A 250 2.98 19.37 28.72
N THR A 251 2.34 18.65 29.64
CA THR A 251 0.87 18.55 29.70
C THR A 251 0.21 19.90 30.03
N GLU A 252 0.79 20.70 30.93
CA GLU A 252 0.29 22.05 31.23
C GLU A 252 0.54 23.01 30.06
N ARG A 253 1.71 22.89 29.41
CA ARG A 253 2.04 23.65 28.21
C ARG A 253 1.07 23.37 27.05
N ILE A 254 0.68 22.11 26.82
CA ILE A 254 -0.30 21.73 25.79
C ILE A 254 -1.66 22.40 26.07
N LEU A 255 -2.12 22.37 27.33
CA LEU A 255 -3.39 23.00 27.72
C LEU A 255 -3.38 24.53 27.57
N GLY A 256 -2.20 25.16 27.60
CA GLY A 256 -2.01 26.61 27.40
C GLY A 256 -1.83 27.05 25.95
N LEU A 257 -1.83 26.15 24.95
CA LEU A 257 -1.60 26.52 23.55
C LEU A 257 -2.75 27.37 22.97
N THR A 258 -2.41 28.47 22.32
CA THR A 258 -3.35 29.29 21.53
C THR A 258 -3.29 28.97 20.04
N GLU A 259 -2.18 28.41 19.57
CA GLU A 259 -1.91 28.02 18.17
C GLU A 259 -1.14 26.70 18.08
N ILE A 260 -1.33 25.99 16.96
CA ILE A 260 -0.59 24.77 16.58
C ILE A 260 -0.25 24.90 15.08
N ASP A 261 1.00 24.66 14.69
CA ASP A 261 1.49 24.75 13.31
C ASP A 261 1.07 26.06 12.59
N GLY A 262 1.11 27.18 13.33
CA GLY A 262 0.73 28.52 12.84
C GLY A 262 -0.77 28.75 12.62
N ARG A 263 -1.63 27.86 13.12
CA ARG A 263 -3.10 27.99 13.08
C ARG A 263 -3.66 28.21 14.50
N PRO A 264 -4.59 29.16 14.71
CA PRO A 264 -5.31 29.27 15.97
C PRO A 264 -6.02 27.96 16.33
N VAL A 265 -5.89 27.50 17.58
CA VAL A 265 -6.47 26.22 18.04
C VAL A 265 -7.97 26.11 17.74
N ARG A 266 -8.71 27.21 17.90
CA ARG A 266 -10.15 27.29 17.59
C ARG A 266 -10.47 27.01 16.11
N GLU A 267 -9.63 27.48 15.19
CA GLU A 267 -9.80 27.26 13.74
C GLU A 267 -9.40 25.84 13.33
N LEU A 268 -8.37 25.30 14.00
CA LEU A 268 -7.96 23.91 13.82
C LEU A 268 -9.05 22.95 14.34
N GLU A 269 -9.56 23.16 15.55
CA GLU A 269 -10.71 22.41 16.09
C GLU A 269 -11.94 22.48 15.17
N ALA A 270 -12.31 23.67 14.68
CA ALA A 270 -13.46 23.83 13.79
C ALA A 270 -13.31 23.08 12.46
N TRP A 271 -12.08 22.97 11.93
CA TRP A 271 -11.78 22.17 10.74
C TRP A 271 -11.78 20.66 11.01
N MET A 272 -11.39 20.25 12.23
CA MET A 272 -11.27 18.85 12.64
C MET A 272 -12.59 18.19 13.06
N ARG A 273 -13.66 18.96 13.32
CA ARG A 273 -14.99 18.41 13.63
C ARG A 273 -15.66 17.77 12.40
N PRO A 274 -16.68 16.92 12.58
CA PRO A 274 -17.38 16.29 11.47
C PRO A 274 -18.06 17.34 10.58
N PHE A 275 -18.28 17.01 9.32
CA PHE A 275 -18.96 17.92 8.40
C PHE A 275 -20.45 18.04 8.78
N ASP A 276 -20.87 19.25 9.19
CA ASP A 276 -22.26 19.59 9.47
C ASP A 276 -22.92 20.18 8.21
N PRO A 277 -23.79 19.43 7.49
CA PRO A 277 -24.45 19.93 6.28
C PRO A 277 -25.45 21.06 6.56
N ASP A 278 -25.98 21.16 7.79
CA ASP A 278 -26.89 22.22 8.20
C ASP A 278 -26.12 23.48 8.68
N ARG A 279 -24.81 23.35 8.90
CA ARG A 279 -23.89 24.45 9.28
C ARG A 279 -22.59 24.43 8.46
N PRO A 280 -22.66 24.63 7.13
CA PRO A 280 -21.46 24.74 6.30
C PRO A 280 -20.61 25.92 6.77
N SER A 281 -19.51 25.60 7.48
CA SER A 281 -18.52 26.57 7.94
C SER A 281 -17.63 26.98 6.77
N GLU A 282 -18.17 27.92 6.00
CA GLU A 282 -17.65 28.41 4.71
C GLU A 282 -17.74 27.32 3.60
N PRO A 283 -17.24 27.52 2.36
CA PRO A 283 -17.66 26.68 1.22
C PRO A 283 -17.27 25.22 1.42
N VAL A 284 -18.03 24.31 0.78
CA VAL A 284 -17.89 22.85 0.92
C VAL A 284 -16.47 22.40 0.59
N ASP A 285 -15.67 22.28 1.65
CA ASP A 285 -14.28 21.87 1.61
C ASP A 285 -14.25 20.34 1.58
N PHE A 286 -14.31 19.78 0.38
CA PHE A 286 -14.25 18.33 0.12
C PHE A 286 -12.97 17.65 0.64
N ASN A 287 -12.02 18.42 1.19
CA ASN A 287 -10.81 17.93 1.83
C ASN A 287 -10.96 17.70 3.35
N ARG A 288 -12.14 17.97 3.94
CA ARG A 288 -12.42 17.66 5.36
C ARG A 288 -12.92 16.23 5.53
N SER A 289 -12.55 15.62 6.65
CA SER A 289 -13.11 14.32 7.05
C SER A 289 -14.61 14.48 7.34
N GLN A 290 -15.42 13.66 6.68
CA GLN A 290 -16.88 13.67 6.86
C GLN A 290 -17.26 13.35 8.31
N GLU A 291 -16.59 12.34 8.89
CA GLU A 291 -16.79 11.84 10.26
C GLU A 291 -15.95 12.61 11.31
N GLY A 292 -15.02 13.47 10.88
CA GLY A 292 -14.18 14.30 11.74
C GLY A 292 -13.00 13.55 12.38
N PHE A 293 -11.94 14.33 12.66
CA PHE A 293 -10.81 13.92 13.50
C PHE A 293 -11.09 14.13 15.01
N LEU A 294 -12.08 14.96 15.32
CA LEU A 294 -12.62 15.22 16.66
C LEU A 294 -14.13 14.99 16.63
N GLY A 295 -14.69 14.40 17.68
CA GLY A 295 -16.13 14.32 17.86
C GLY A 295 -16.79 15.69 18.08
N PRO A 296 -18.13 15.79 18.02
CA PRO A 296 -18.86 17.06 18.11
C PRO A 296 -18.66 17.85 19.41
N ARG A 297 -18.14 17.23 20.48
CA ARG A 297 -17.93 17.85 21.80
C ARG A 297 -16.49 17.79 22.31
N ASP A 298 -15.58 17.16 21.55
CA ASP A 298 -14.21 16.97 21.99
C ASP A 298 -13.45 18.30 21.97
N SER A 299 -12.44 18.46 22.83
CA SER A 299 -11.46 19.54 22.73
C SER A 299 -10.11 18.96 22.30
N LEU A 300 -9.46 19.65 21.36
CA LEU A 300 -8.16 19.26 20.83
C LEU A 300 -7.10 19.27 21.93
N LEU A 301 -7.01 20.36 22.72
CA LEU A 301 -6.00 20.49 23.77
C LEU A 301 -6.21 19.48 24.90
N ARG A 302 -7.47 19.22 25.29
CA ARG A 302 -7.80 18.16 26.26
C ARG A 302 -7.39 16.78 25.73
N THR A 303 -7.66 16.49 24.45
CA THR A 303 -7.28 15.22 23.81
C THR A 303 -5.75 15.05 23.78
N LEU A 304 -5.02 16.04 23.25
CA LEU A 304 -3.55 16.06 23.19
C LEU A 304 -2.92 15.89 24.58
N ALA A 305 -3.39 16.66 25.57
CA ALA A 305 -2.85 16.63 26.93
C ALA A 305 -3.10 15.28 27.62
N ARG A 306 -4.28 14.68 27.40
CA ARG A 306 -4.65 13.35 27.92
C ARG A 306 -3.78 12.27 27.30
N ASP A 307 -3.64 12.27 25.98
CA ASP A 307 -2.91 11.23 25.26
C ASP A 307 -1.38 11.34 25.49
N ASN A 308 -0.85 12.57 25.62
CA ASN A 308 0.52 12.82 26.10
C ASN A 308 0.77 12.21 27.49
N GLU A 309 -0.13 12.47 28.44
CA GLU A 309 0.02 11.97 29.81
C GLU A 309 -0.04 10.44 29.90
N VAL A 310 -0.86 9.77 29.07
CA VAL A 310 -0.85 8.30 28.94
C VAL A 310 0.50 7.82 28.40
N VAL A 311 0.95 8.30 27.23
CA VAL A 311 2.21 7.86 26.60
C VAL A 311 3.39 8.06 27.55
N ARG A 312 3.47 9.23 28.20
CA ARG A 312 4.51 9.58 29.17
C ARG A 312 4.50 8.67 30.41
N ARG A 313 3.33 8.38 30.99
CA ARG A 313 3.21 7.49 32.17
C ARG A 313 3.48 6.01 31.87
N LEU A 314 3.39 5.61 30.61
CA LEU A 314 3.79 4.27 30.14
C LEU A 314 5.30 4.18 29.82
N GLY A 315 6.07 5.27 29.94
CA GLY A 315 7.51 5.26 29.64
C GLY A 315 7.83 5.12 28.14
N LEU A 316 6.91 5.58 27.29
CA LEU A 316 7.00 5.56 25.84
C LEU A 316 7.13 6.97 25.27
N THR A 317 7.44 7.07 23.99
CA THR A 317 7.38 8.33 23.24
C THR A 317 6.37 8.27 22.10
N HIS A 318 5.89 9.43 21.67
CA HIS A 318 4.99 9.55 20.52
C HIS A 318 5.62 9.02 19.22
N GLU A 319 6.93 9.18 19.04
CA GLU A 319 7.67 8.64 17.88
C GLU A 319 7.73 7.11 17.90
N GLU A 320 7.81 6.45 19.06
CA GLU A 320 7.80 4.98 19.15
C GLU A 320 6.47 4.37 18.70
N LEU A 321 5.35 5.00 19.08
CA LEU A 321 4.02 4.61 18.63
C LEU A 321 3.88 4.88 17.12
N ALA A 322 4.32 6.05 16.65
CA ALA A 322 4.26 6.43 15.24
C ALA A 322 5.09 5.50 14.34
N VAL A 323 6.35 5.22 14.68
CA VAL A 323 7.23 4.30 13.94
C VAL A 323 6.65 2.89 13.91
N THR A 324 6.06 2.42 15.01
CA THR A 324 5.41 1.11 15.07
C THR A 324 4.24 1.01 14.10
N VAL A 325 3.36 2.01 14.11
CA VAL A 325 2.21 2.11 13.19
C VAL A 325 2.68 2.23 11.74
N GLU A 326 3.62 3.14 11.46
CA GLU A 326 4.15 3.42 10.12
C GLU A 326 4.80 2.20 9.47
N ASN A 327 5.55 1.40 10.24
CA ASN A 327 6.15 0.18 9.72
C ASN A 327 5.07 -0.83 9.29
N ALA A 328 4.01 -1.01 10.09
CA ALA A 328 2.93 -1.94 9.80
C ALA A 328 2.06 -1.48 8.61
N THR A 329 1.64 -0.21 8.59
CA THR A 329 0.84 0.35 7.48
C THR A 329 1.65 0.42 6.19
N THR A 330 2.92 0.83 6.23
CA THR A 330 3.79 0.84 5.03
C THR A 330 4.02 -0.56 4.48
N ALA A 331 4.25 -1.56 5.32
CA ALA A 331 4.37 -2.95 4.88
C ALA A 331 3.12 -3.41 4.09
N SER A 332 1.93 -3.04 4.59
CA SER A 332 0.67 -3.36 3.91
C SER A 332 0.48 -2.54 2.64
N ALA A 333 0.59 -1.20 2.69
CA ALA A 333 0.37 -0.29 1.58
C ALA A 333 1.31 -0.52 0.39
N ARG A 334 2.61 -0.69 0.66
CA ARG A 334 3.67 -0.72 -0.35
C ARG A 334 3.95 -2.12 -0.90
N PHE A 335 3.73 -3.15 -0.09
CA PHE A 335 4.08 -4.53 -0.43
C PHE A 335 2.90 -5.51 -0.33
N ALA A 336 1.67 -5.04 -0.06
CA ALA A 336 0.48 -5.86 0.14
C ALA A 336 0.59 -6.89 1.28
N VAL A 337 1.43 -6.64 2.28
CA VAL A 337 1.58 -7.51 3.47
C VAL A 337 0.24 -7.62 4.20
N LYS A 338 -0.26 -8.85 4.32
CA LYS A 338 -1.43 -9.22 5.14
C LYS A 338 -1.03 -9.88 6.46
N GLN A 339 0.18 -10.42 6.51
CA GLN A 339 0.75 -11.12 7.66
C GLN A 339 2.08 -10.46 8.04
N TYR A 340 1.98 -9.44 8.89
CA TYR A 340 3.09 -8.64 9.39
C TYR A 340 3.78 -9.33 10.57
N VAL A 341 5.11 -9.22 10.63
CA VAL A 341 5.92 -9.71 11.75
C VAL A 341 6.56 -8.50 12.42
N GLY A 342 6.17 -8.23 13.67
CA GLY A 342 6.67 -7.10 14.44
C GLY A 342 8.11 -7.31 14.94
N PRO A 343 8.79 -6.28 15.47
CA PRO A 343 10.18 -6.38 15.96
C PRO A 343 10.39 -7.40 17.08
N ASP A 344 9.31 -7.76 17.79
CA ASP A 344 9.19 -8.82 18.80
C ASP A 344 9.07 -10.23 18.22
N HIS A 345 9.09 -10.38 16.89
CA HIS A 345 8.77 -11.60 16.14
C HIS A 345 7.33 -12.11 16.32
N HIS A 346 6.42 -11.30 16.87
CA HIS A 346 5.00 -11.65 16.93
C HIS A 346 4.30 -11.37 15.60
N ARG A 347 3.20 -12.11 15.35
CA ARG A 347 2.42 -12.03 14.12
C ARG A 347 1.19 -11.14 14.29
N TYR A 348 0.94 -10.36 13.25
CA TYR A 348 -0.14 -9.39 13.17
C TYR A 348 -0.81 -9.55 11.81
N ARG A 349 -2.11 -9.84 11.81
CA ARG A 349 -2.91 -9.83 10.59
C ARG A 349 -3.31 -8.39 10.28
N ILE A 350 -3.09 -7.95 9.05
CA ILE A 350 -3.48 -6.62 8.57
C ILE A 350 -4.52 -6.78 7.46
N GLU A 351 -5.67 -6.13 7.65
CA GLU A 351 -6.73 -5.99 6.66
C GLU A 351 -6.76 -4.52 6.21
N ALA A 352 -6.42 -4.25 4.95
CA ALA A 352 -6.39 -2.89 4.39
C ALA A 352 -7.64 -2.63 3.53
N ASN A 353 -8.26 -1.46 3.71
CA ASN A 353 -9.40 -1.00 2.94
C ASN A 353 -9.10 0.36 2.29
N GLY A 354 -8.75 0.34 1.01
CA GLY A 354 -8.45 1.55 0.24
C GLY A 354 -9.70 2.21 -0.32
N SER A 355 -9.80 3.53 -0.17
CA SER A 355 -10.84 4.36 -0.78
C SER A 355 -10.32 5.06 -2.05
N MET A 356 -11.25 5.52 -2.89
CA MET A 356 -10.92 6.36 -4.07
C MET A 356 -10.69 7.84 -3.70
N GLY A 357 -10.97 8.22 -2.47
CA GLY A 357 -10.78 9.57 -1.95
C GLY A 357 -9.39 9.74 -1.35
N VAL A 358 -9.04 11.00 -1.08
CA VAL A 358 -7.84 11.34 -0.31
C VAL A 358 -8.20 12.31 0.80
N GLN A 359 -7.71 12.03 2.01
CA GLN A 359 -7.91 12.83 3.21
C GLN A 359 -6.56 13.46 3.59
N PRO A 360 -6.39 14.78 3.51
CA PRO A 360 -5.21 15.43 4.08
C PRO A 360 -5.21 15.39 5.61
N SER A 361 -4.00 15.39 6.16
CA SER A 361 -3.70 15.57 7.58
C SER A 361 -4.23 16.91 8.12
N PRO A 362 -4.83 16.95 9.32
CA PRO A 362 -5.32 18.18 9.94
C PRO A 362 -4.22 19.21 10.20
N PHE A 363 -2.98 18.76 10.32
CA PHE A 363 -1.79 19.55 10.63
C PHE A 363 -1.06 20.11 9.40
N ARG A 364 -1.62 19.94 8.18
CA ARG A 364 -1.08 20.48 6.92
C ARG A 364 0.39 20.12 6.64
N ASP A 365 0.82 18.95 7.08
CA ASP A 365 2.21 18.48 7.00
C ASP A 365 2.56 17.77 5.69
N GLY A 366 1.73 17.93 4.67
CA GLY A 366 1.81 17.17 3.41
C GLY A 366 1.34 15.72 3.54
N GLY A 367 1.00 15.24 4.75
CA GLY A 367 0.43 13.92 4.96
C GLY A 367 -0.95 13.81 4.32
N VAL A 368 -1.15 12.73 3.56
CA VAL A 368 -2.41 12.41 2.87
C VAL A 368 -2.65 10.91 3.02
N GLY A 369 -3.87 10.54 3.38
CA GLY A 369 -4.31 9.15 3.47
C GLY A 369 -5.44 8.82 2.51
N SER A 370 -5.50 7.56 2.09
CA SER A 370 -6.61 7.01 1.30
C SER A 370 -7.10 5.65 1.82
N SER A 371 -6.36 5.02 2.73
CA SER A 371 -6.63 3.68 3.24
C SER A 371 -6.80 3.64 4.76
N ASP A 372 -7.77 2.84 5.19
CA ASP A 372 -7.94 2.39 6.57
C ASP A 372 -7.33 0.99 6.73
N TYR A 373 -6.84 0.68 7.92
CA TYR A 373 -6.23 -0.62 8.24
C TYR A 373 -6.75 -1.14 9.58
N ARG A 374 -7.19 -2.40 9.57
CA ARG A 374 -7.43 -3.16 10.79
C ARG A 374 -6.23 -4.05 11.07
N VAL A 375 -5.55 -3.79 12.17
CA VAL A 375 -4.43 -4.62 12.66
C VAL A 375 -4.92 -5.48 13.80
N VAL A 376 -4.74 -6.80 13.70
CA VAL A 376 -5.11 -7.78 14.72
C VAL A 376 -3.86 -8.52 15.19
N ASN A 377 -3.54 -8.42 16.47
CA ASN A 377 -2.50 -9.24 17.10
C ASN A 377 -2.99 -10.68 17.21
N GLU A 378 -2.33 -11.62 16.52
CA GLU A 378 -2.78 -13.02 16.45
C GLU A 378 -2.61 -13.78 17.78
N ARG A 379 -1.77 -13.28 18.69
CA ARG A 379 -1.52 -13.87 20.02
C ARG A 379 -2.57 -13.45 21.05
N THR A 380 -3.00 -12.19 21.04
CA THR A 380 -3.93 -11.65 22.05
C THR A 380 -5.37 -11.52 21.56
N GLY A 381 -5.59 -11.48 20.24
CA GLY A 381 -6.88 -11.12 19.65
C GLY A 381 -7.21 -9.62 19.70
N SER A 382 -6.31 -8.79 20.26
CA SER A 382 -6.44 -7.33 20.27
C SER A 382 -6.49 -6.82 18.83
N ALA A 383 -7.45 -5.95 18.55
CA ALA A 383 -7.64 -5.33 17.24
C ALA A 383 -7.62 -3.80 17.36
N LEU A 384 -7.07 -3.16 16.34
CA LEU A 384 -6.88 -1.71 16.27
C LEU A 384 -7.20 -1.24 14.86
N GLU A 385 -8.05 -0.22 14.76
CA GLU A 385 -8.29 0.50 13.53
C GLU A 385 -7.26 1.64 13.40
N LEU A 386 -6.70 1.80 12.21
CA LEU A 386 -5.67 2.77 11.83
C LEU A 386 -6.02 3.37 10.47
N SER A 387 -5.35 4.47 10.11
CA SER A 387 -5.33 5.02 8.75
C SER A 387 -3.90 5.32 8.33
N ASP A 388 -3.68 5.61 7.05
CA ASP A 388 -2.41 6.17 6.55
C ASP A 388 -1.94 7.39 7.36
N LEU A 389 -2.86 8.18 7.90
CA LEU A 389 -2.58 9.39 8.69
C LEU A 389 -2.21 9.10 10.15
N THR A 390 -2.50 7.91 10.69
CA THR A 390 -2.36 7.66 12.13
C THR A 390 -0.91 7.84 12.59
N ALA A 391 0.09 7.46 11.78
CA ALA A 391 1.49 7.67 12.12
C ALA A 391 1.89 9.16 12.20
N SER A 392 1.52 9.98 11.22
CA SER A 392 1.90 11.41 11.21
C SER A 392 1.15 12.24 12.26
N MET A 393 -0.07 11.84 12.61
CA MET A 393 -0.81 12.40 13.74
C MET A 393 -0.22 11.97 15.09
N ALA A 394 0.14 10.69 15.24
CA ALA A 394 0.75 10.17 16.47
C ALA A 394 2.05 10.91 16.84
N ARG A 395 2.89 11.29 15.85
CA ARG A 395 4.10 12.12 16.06
C ARG A 395 3.83 13.47 16.73
N ARG A 396 2.61 13.99 16.63
CA ARG A 396 2.15 15.25 17.26
C ARG A 396 1.40 15.02 18.57
N GLY A 397 1.42 13.80 19.10
CA GLY A 397 0.63 13.39 20.26
C GLY A 397 -0.88 13.30 19.99
N PHE A 398 -1.31 13.28 18.72
CA PHE A 398 -2.71 13.26 18.36
C PHE A 398 -3.17 11.89 17.87
N TYR A 399 -4.17 11.33 18.57
CA TYR A 399 -4.70 9.99 18.31
C TYR A 399 -6.19 10.01 17.94
N GLN A 400 -6.68 11.16 17.46
CA GLN A 400 -8.09 11.49 17.22
C GLN A 400 -8.95 11.56 18.48
N GLY A 401 -10.03 12.34 18.44
CA GLY A 401 -10.86 12.65 19.60
C GLY A 401 -11.69 11.45 20.10
N PRO A 402 -12.01 11.37 21.41
CA PRO A 402 -12.80 10.27 21.98
C PRO A 402 -14.23 10.15 21.44
N GLY A 403 -14.75 11.17 20.76
CA GLY A 403 -16.05 11.16 20.11
C GLY A 403 -16.04 10.82 18.62
N THR A 404 -14.92 10.41 18.01
CA THR A 404 -14.87 9.86 16.64
C THR A 404 -14.73 8.33 16.66
N SER A 405 -15.31 7.67 15.65
CA SER A 405 -15.23 6.21 15.45
C SER A 405 -13.85 5.70 15.03
N TYR A 406 -12.98 6.60 14.55
CA TYR A 406 -11.66 6.24 14.02
C TYR A 406 -10.54 6.18 15.07
N ARG A 407 -10.81 6.63 16.32
CA ARG A 407 -9.79 6.86 17.36
C ARG A 407 -8.85 5.66 17.58
N SER A 408 -7.61 5.83 17.14
CA SER A 408 -6.47 4.93 17.42
C SER A 408 -5.78 5.31 18.74
N ALA A 409 -6.48 5.24 19.88
CA ALA A 409 -5.96 5.72 21.18
C ALA A 409 -4.56 5.17 21.52
N PRO A 410 -3.69 5.93 22.22
CA PRO A 410 -2.31 5.50 22.46
C PRO A 410 -2.24 4.19 23.25
N GLU A 411 -3.12 3.99 24.23
CA GLU A 411 -3.21 2.73 24.96
C GLU A 411 -3.60 1.54 24.07
N ASP A 412 -4.42 1.73 23.02
CA ASP A 412 -4.86 0.64 22.15
C ASP A 412 -3.80 0.27 21.10
N ILE A 413 -3.00 1.25 20.66
CA ILE A 413 -1.74 1.00 19.94
C ILE A 413 -0.82 0.15 20.83
N VAL A 414 -0.60 0.56 22.08
CA VAL A 414 0.30 -0.13 23.02
C VAL A 414 -0.19 -1.53 23.38
N ARG A 415 -1.50 -1.75 23.56
CA ARG A 415 -2.09 -3.09 23.77
C ARG A 415 -1.94 -4.00 22.56
N THR A 416 -2.11 -3.45 21.36
CA THR A 416 -2.07 -4.23 20.13
C THR A 416 -0.65 -4.69 19.85
N PHE A 417 0.34 -3.80 19.87
CA PHE A 417 1.74 -4.12 19.57
C PHE A 417 2.50 -4.61 20.82
N THR A 418 2.84 -5.90 20.85
CA THR A 418 3.36 -6.55 22.06
C THR A 418 4.69 -5.96 22.53
N GLN A 419 5.60 -5.58 21.62
CA GLN A 419 6.84 -4.89 22.01
C GLN A 419 6.60 -3.56 22.78
N LEU A 420 5.50 -2.85 22.47
CA LEU A 420 5.11 -1.65 23.19
C LEU A 420 4.45 -2.01 24.53
N SER A 421 3.56 -3.00 24.55
CA SER A 421 2.93 -3.50 25.77
C SER A 421 3.95 -3.96 26.82
N GLU A 422 4.95 -4.73 26.40
CA GLU A 422 6.03 -5.22 27.26
C GLU A 422 6.89 -4.08 27.81
N LYS A 423 7.28 -3.12 26.94
CA LYS A 423 8.01 -1.92 27.38
C LYS A 423 7.20 -1.07 28.37
N ALA A 424 5.88 -1.00 28.20
CA ALA A 424 4.95 -0.28 29.08
C ALA A 424 4.66 -0.98 30.43
N GLY A 425 5.23 -2.17 30.68
CA GLY A 425 4.99 -2.96 31.90
C GLY A 425 3.72 -3.82 31.87
N GLY A 426 3.15 -4.06 30.68
CA GLY A 426 2.03 -4.97 30.43
C GLY A 426 0.65 -4.41 30.80
N GLU A 427 -0.40 -5.20 30.46
CA GLU A 427 -1.81 -4.76 30.55
C GLU A 427 -2.22 -4.18 31.89
N GLN A 428 -1.75 -4.75 33.01
CA GLN A 428 -2.10 -4.25 34.35
C GLN A 428 -1.59 -2.81 34.56
N LYS A 429 -0.38 -2.51 34.09
CA LYS A 429 0.18 -1.15 34.19
C LYS A 429 -0.52 -0.19 33.23
N ILE A 430 -0.84 -0.64 32.03
CA ILE A 430 -1.61 0.12 31.03
C ILE A 430 -2.98 0.51 31.60
N ALA A 431 -3.76 -0.47 32.09
CA ALA A 431 -5.06 -0.25 32.68
C ALA A 431 -5.02 0.69 33.90
N GLN A 432 -4.02 0.54 34.78
CA GLN A 432 -3.83 1.47 35.91
C GLN A 432 -3.59 2.90 35.42
N VAL A 433 -2.65 3.11 34.50
CA VAL A 433 -2.27 4.43 34.00
C VAL A 433 -3.45 5.11 33.30
N VAL A 434 -4.18 4.39 32.43
CA VAL A 434 -5.37 4.90 31.75
C VAL A 434 -6.42 5.34 32.76
N ALA A 435 -6.74 4.52 33.76
CA ALA A 435 -7.74 4.86 34.78
C ALA A 435 -7.35 6.09 35.63
N GLU A 436 -6.07 6.23 36.00
CA GLU A 436 -5.56 7.40 36.74
C GLU A 436 -5.65 8.69 35.89
N VAL A 437 -5.30 8.61 34.61
CA VAL A 437 -5.30 9.75 33.70
C VAL A 437 -6.73 10.19 33.35
N ASP A 438 -7.61 9.24 33.03
CA ASP A 438 -9.01 9.53 32.71
C ASP A 438 -9.75 10.13 33.91
N ALA A 439 -9.44 9.69 35.15
CA ALA A 439 -9.98 10.29 36.37
C ALA A 439 -9.51 11.75 36.56
N TYR A 440 -8.25 12.06 36.26
CA TYR A 440 -7.71 13.42 36.31
C TYR A 440 -8.39 14.34 35.27
N PHE A 441 -8.46 13.93 33.99
CA PHE A 441 -9.11 14.74 32.95
C PHE A 441 -10.63 14.88 33.17
N SER A 442 -11.31 13.83 33.64
CA SER A 442 -12.73 13.91 34.04
C SER A 442 -12.98 14.93 35.15
N THR A 443 -12.01 15.11 36.06
CA THR A 443 -12.09 16.11 37.14
C THR A 443 -11.95 17.53 36.58
N LEU A 444 -11.01 17.76 35.65
CA LEU A 444 -10.85 19.05 34.98
C LEU A 444 -12.12 19.46 34.21
N ASP A 445 -12.70 18.54 33.44
CA ASP A 445 -13.93 18.77 32.70
C ASP A 445 -15.16 19.01 33.61
N ALA A 446 -15.12 18.55 34.87
CA ALA A 446 -16.15 18.86 35.86
C ALA A 446 -15.99 20.28 36.44
N VAL A 447 -14.75 20.72 36.68
CA VAL A 447 -14.41 22.07 37.16
C VAL A 447 -14.79 23.13 36.12
N ASP A 448 -14.41 22.94 34.85
CA ASP A 448 -14.74 23.87 33.77
C ASP A 448 -16.26 24.07 33.61
N ARG A 449 -17.03 22.98 33.61
CA ARG A 449 -18.49 23.03 33.53
C ARG A 449 -19.13 23.73 34.71
N SER A 450 -18.58 23.58 35.92
CA SER A 450 -19.05 24.28 37.11
C SER A 450 -18.76 25.78 37.05
N SER A 451 -17.59 26.16 36.54
CA SER A 451 -17.20 27.56 36.34
C SER A 451 -18.10 28.27 35.31
N ALA A 452 -18.30 27.65 34.14
CA ALA A 452 -19.15 28.20 33.08
C ALA A 452 -20.63 28.34 33.50
N ALA A 453 -21.14 27.43 34.34
CA ALA A 453 -22.48 27.53 34.91
C ALA A 453 -22.63 28.67 35.93
N GLY A 454 -21.53 29.14 36.53
CA GLY A 454 -21.51 30.29 37.42
C GLY A 454 -21.69 31.61 36.69
N GLU A 455 -21.00 31.80 35.56
CA GLU A 455 -21.06 33.02 34.75
C GLU A 455 -22.41 33.22 34.04
N LEU A 456 -23.07 32.12 33.67
CA LEU A 456 -24.40 32.13 33.02
C LEU A 456 -25.58 32.35 33.98
N ARG A 457 -25.33 32.70 35.26
CA ARG A 457 -26.36 33.30 36.11
C ARG A 457 -26.36 34.82 35.90
N PRO A 458 -27.24 35.39 35.05
CA PRO A 458 -27.45 36.83 35.08
C PRO A 458 -27.91 37.19 36.48
N SER A 459 -27.23 38.14 37.12
CA SER A 459 -27.69 38.79 38.33
C SER A 459 -28.89 39.67 37.97
N ALA A 460 -30.03 39.04 37.69
CA ALA A 460 -31.29 39.69 37.48
C ALA A 460 -31.62 40.47 38.77
N PRO A 461 -31.70 41.81 38.72
CA PRO A 461 -32.18 42.56 39.87
C PRO A 461 -33.60 42.10 40.17
N ALA A 462 -33.88 41.78 41.43
CA ALA A 462 -35.20 41.37 41.88
C ALA A 462 -36.17 42.56 41.82
N VAL A 463 -36.65 42.88 40.61
CA VAL A 463 -37.82 43.73 40.41
C VAL A 463 -39.02 42.90 40.84
N ALA A 464 -39.39 43.06 42.11
CA ALA A 464 -40.70 42.64 42.57
C ALA A 464 -41.74 43.44 41.76
N ASP A 465 -42.57 42.73 41.01
CA ASP A 465 -43.74 43.26 40.33
C ASP A 465 -44.99 42.85 41.14
N PRO A 466 -45.50 43.72 42.03
CA PRO A 466 -46.54 43.35 42.99
C PRO A 466 -47.96 43.60 42.46
N ASP A 467 -48.21 43.57 41.14
CA ASP A 467 -49.57 43.75 40.61
C ASP A 467 -49.87 42.83 39.41
N ARG A 468 -50.43 41.64 39.68
CA ARG A 468 -51.08 40.83 38.64
C ARG A 468 -52.31 40.05 39.13
N PRO A 469 -53.52 40.64 39.06
CA PRO A 469 -54.76 39.95 39.37
C PRO A 469 -55.21 39.01 38.23
N GLY A 470 -56.10 38.08 38.58
CA GLY A 470 -56.42 36.86 37.82
C GLY A 470 -56.80 37.00 36.33
N GLY A 471 -56.31 36.06 35.53
CA GLY A 471 -56.76 35.77 34.15
C GLY A 471 -57.14 34.30 34.00
N ARG A 472 -58.38 34.03 33.59
CA ARG A 472 -58.91 32.67 33.39
C ARG A 472 -58.47 32.05 32.06
N SER A 473 -58.27 30.72 32.08
CA SER A 473 -58.66 29.71 31.08
C SER A 473 -58.94 30.15 29.63
N ALA A 474 -58.29 29.50 28.64
CA ALA A 474 -58.98 28.55 27.74
C ALA A 474 -58.04 27.97 26.64
N ASN A 475 -58.53 26.88 26.04
CA ASN A 475 -58.14 26.28 24.75
C ASN A 475 -56.82 25.51 24.66
N GLY A 476 -56.94 24.19 24.71
CA GLY A 476 -55.88 23.27 24.28
C GLY A 476 -55.82 23.12 22.75
N ARG A 477 -54.70 22.58 22.29
CA ARG A 477 -54.59 21.92 20.97
C ARG A 477 -53.63 20.74 21.10
N THR A 478 -54.19 19.54 21.05
CA THR A 478 -53.44 18.29 20.99
C THR A 478 -52.92 18.08 19.57
N SER A 479 -51.66 18.43 19.33
CA SER A 479 -50.96 18.03 18.10
C SER A 479 -50.51 16.57 18.20
N ARG A 480 -51.27 15.67 17.56
CA ARG A 480 -50.79 14.30 17.26
C ARG A 480 -49.55 14.39 16.36
N ALA A 481 -48.52 13.64 16.70
CA ALA A 481 -47.45 13.32 15.75
C ALA A 481 -48.00 12.38 14.66
N PRO A 482 -47.52 12.48 13.40
CA PRO A 482 -47.78 11.46 12.39
C PRO A 482 -46.80 10.29 12.56
N ASP A 483 -47.32 9.07 12.60
CA ASP A 483 -46.51 7.86 12.42
C ASP A 483 -45.92 7.84 11.00
N VAL A 484 -44.62 7.55 10.90
CA VAL A 484 -43.92 7.29 9.63
C VAL A 484 -43.41 5.85 9.64
N PRO A 485 -44.05 4.92 8.92
CA PRO A 485 -43.55 3.57 8.75
C PRO A 485 -42.65 3.44 7.52
N GLY A 486 -41.47 2.82 7.69
CA GLY A 486 -40.77 2.16 6.57
C GLY A 486 -39.27 2.45 6.42
N ARG A 487 -38.43 1.59 7.00
CA ARG A 487 -37.57 0.68 6.23
C ARG A 487 -37.13 -0.50 7.09
#